data_AF-A0A0Q1AH84-F1
#
_entry.id   AF-A0A0Q1AH84-F1
#
_cell.length_a   1.000
_cell.length_b   1.000
_cell.length_c   1.000
_cell.angle_alpha   90.00
_cell.angle_beta   90.00
_cell.angle_gamma   90.00
#
_symmetry.space_group_name_H-M   'P 1'
#
loop_
_entity.id
_entity.type
_entity.pdbx_description
1 polymer ?
#
loop_
_entity_poly.entity_id
_entity_poly.type
_entity_poly.pdbx_seq_one_letter_code
_entity_poly.pdbx_strand_id
1 'polypeptide(L)'
;MNQSKIYILPDGEEIDLSKIKSIGTLKSVRSKDFKSLGYWCFTIVFKDETSQEIQEGYFYSDLGKAKIELQMIRVNILKSLI
;
A
#
# COMPACT_ATOMS: atom_id res chain seq x y z
N MET A 1 -16.76 -18.46 2.39
CA MET A 1 -16.57 -17.65 1.17
C MET A 1 -15.22 -16.98 1.27
N ASN A 2 -14.19 -17.53 0.61
CA ASN A 2 -12.83 -17.03 0.68
C ASN A 2 -12.74 -15.77 -0.18
N GLN A 3 -12.63 -14.59 0.45
CA GLN A 3 -12.28 -13.36 -0.25
C GLN A 3 -10.77 -13.40 -0.58
N SER A 4 -10.42 -14.10 -1.66
CA SER A 4 -9.03 -14.31 -2.11
C SER A 4 -8.39 -13.09 -2.78
N LYS A 5 -9.10 -11.95 -2.85
CA LYS A 5 -8.68 -10.74 -3.55
C LYS A 5 -9.06 -9.52 -2.73
N ILE A 6 -8.13 -8.59 -2.55
CA ILE A 6 -8.39 -7.26 -1.99
C ILE A 6 -8.14 -6.24 -3.09
N TYR A 7 -9.09 -5.32 -3.25
CA TYR A 7 -8.97 -4.15 -4.13
C TYR A 7 -8.14 -3.10 -3.41
N ILE A 8 -6.99 -2.72 -3.98
CA ILE A 8 -6.01 -1.90 -3.25
C ILE A 8 -5.80 -0.51 -3.88
N LEU A 9 -6.27 -0.27 -5.10
CA LEU A 9 -5.84 0.90 -5.86
C LEU A 9 -6.99 1.64 -6.56
N PRO A 10 -6.88 2.97 -6.77
CA PRO A 10 -7.88 3.77 -7.50
C PRO A 10 -8.13 3.28 -8.93
N ASP A 11 -7.21 2.49 -9.47
CA ASP A 11 -7.21 1.97 -10.84
C ASP A 11 -7.98 0.65 -10.97
N GLY A 12 -8.42 0.06 -9.85
CA GLY A 12 -9.12 -1.23 -9.82
C GLY A 12 -8.21 -2.46 -9.89
N GLU A 13 -6.90 -2.32 -9.68
CA GLU A 13 -5.99 -3.47 -9.62
C GLU A 13 -6.30 -4.38 -8.42
N GLU A 14 -6.42 -5.67 -8.71
CA GLU A 14 -6.65 -6.74 -7.74
C GLU A 14 -5.33 -7.38 -7.32
N ILE A 15 -5.11 -7.50 -6.02
CA ILE A 15 -3.96 -8.25 -5.49
C ILE A 15 -4.41 -9.63 -5.05
N ASP A 16 -3.81 -10.66 -5.65
CA ASP A 16 -3.96 -12.06 -5.25
C ASP A 16 -3.18 -12.33 -3.96
N LEU A 17 -3.93 -12.44 -2.85
CA LEU A 17 -3.38 -12.63 -1.52
C LEU A 17 -2.56 -13.92 -1.39
N SER A 18 -2.89 -14.96 -2.17
CA SER A 18 -2.22 -16.26 -2.09
C SER A 18 -0.76 -16.20 -2.54
N LYS A 19 -0.42 -15.18 -3.34
CA LYS A 19 0.94 -14.95 -3.86
C LYS A 19 1.78 -14.08 -2.94
N ILE A 20 1.23 -13.49 -1.89
CA ILE A 20 1.98 -12.63 -0.97
C ILE A 20 2.96 -13.47 -0.14
N LYS A 21 4.21 -13.04 -0.10
CA LYS A 21 5.29 -13.58 0.74
C LYS A 21 5.45 -12.76 2.02
N SER A 22 5.47 -11.43 1.90
CA SER A 22 5.56 -10.52 3.05
C SER A 22 5.05 -9.13 2.71
N ILE A 23 4.75 -8.35 3.76
CA ILE A 23 4.28 -6.97 3.65
C ILE A 23 5.21 -6.08 4.47
N GLY A 24 5.78 -5.08 3.80
CA GLY A 24 6.67 -4.09 4.39
C GLY A 24 6.00 -3.20 5.43
N THR A 25 6.81 -2.43 6.13
CA THR A 25 6.35 -1.36 7.02
C THR A 25 5.90 -0.15 6.21
N LEU A 26 5.00 0.63 6.79
CA LEU A 26 4.57 1.91 6.23
C LEU A 26 5.71 2.94 6.37
N LYS A 27 6.02 3.68 5.30
CA LYS A 27 7.12 4.65 5.23
C LYS A 27 6.65 5.94 4.57
N SER A 28 7.24 7.07 4.94
CA SER A 28 7.02 8.33 4.24
C SER A 28 8.18 8.62 3.30
N VAL A 29 7.85 9.04 2.08
CA VAL A 29 8.81 9.45 1.07
C VAL A 29 8.56 10.93 0.80
N ARG A 30 9.61 11.75 0.90
CA ARG A 30 9.56 13.19 0.60
C ARG A 30 10.46 13.47 -0.59
N SER A 31 9.97 14.28 -1.51
CA SER A 31 10.80 14.79 -2.60
C SER A 31 11.92 15.65 -2.04
N LYS A 32 13.15 15.39 -2.48
CA LYS A 32 14.31 16.24 -2.15
C LYS A 32 14.20 17.62 -2.79
N ASP A 33 13.60 17.68 -3.97
CA ASP A 33 13.52 18.88 -4.80
C ASP A 33 12.29 19.73 -4.48
N PHE A 34 11.25 19.13 -3.90
CA PHE A 34 9.99 19.82 -3.58
C PHE A 34 9.48 19.46 -2.18
N LYS A 35 9.72 20.34 -1.20
CA LYS A 35 9.36 20.11 0.22
C LYS A 35 7.87 19.85 0.46
N SER A 36 7.00 20.33 -0.41
CA SER A 36 5.54 20.14 -0.36
C SER A 36 5.06 18.84 -1.01
N LEU A 37 5.97 18.09 -1.66
CA LEU A 37 5.66 16.87 -2.39
C LEU A 37 6.18 15.68 -1.59
N GLY A 38 5.25 14.84 -1.13
CA GLY A 38 5.57 13.58 -0.47
C GLY A 38 4.36 12.67 -0.42
N TYR A 39 4.63 11.40 -0.18
CA TYR A 39 3.63 10.34 -0.14
C TYR A 39 3.95 9.37 0.99
N TRP A 40 2.95 8.58 1.38
CA TRP A 40 3.15 7.41 2.21
C TRP A 40 3.12 6.18 1.32
N CYS A 41 3.87 5.15 1.67
CA CYS A 41 3.83 3.88 0.96
C CYS A 41 4.13 2.68 1.87
N PHE A 42 3.75 1.50 1.40
CA PHE A 42 4.28 0.23 1.88
C PHE A 42 4.49 -0.72 0.69
N THR A 43 5.40 -1.67 0.84
CA THR A 43 5.74 -2.63 -0.22
C THR A 43 5.09 -3.98 0.07
N ILE A 44 4.52 -4.62 -0.95
CA ILE A 44 4.11 -6.02 -0.91
C ILE A 44 5.18 -6.81 -1.68
N VAL A 45 5.69 -7.88 -1.07
CA VAL A 45 6.63 -8.80 -1.70
C VAL A 45 5.89 -10.09 -1.99
N PHE A 46 5.97 -10.56 -3.23
CA PHE A 46 5.32 -11.79 -3.69
C PHE A 46 6.27 -13.00 -3.59
N LYS A 47 5.70 -14.20 -3.71
CA LYS A 47 6.44 -15.49 -3.63
C LYS A 47 7.41 -15.70 -4.78
N ASP A 48 7.16 -15.07 -5.93
CA ASP A 48 8.07 -15.04 -7.08
C ASP A 48 9.17 -13.96 -6.97
N GLU A 49 9.29 -13.35 -5.78
CA GLU A 49 10.25 -12.29 -5.45
C GLU A 49 10.02 -10.95 -6.15
N THR A 50 8.94 -10.82 -6.92
CA THR A 50 8.48 -9.51 -7.39
C THR A 50 7.94 -8.67 -6.23
N SER A 51 7.91 -7.36 -6.40
CA SER A 51 7.37 -6.46 -5.38
C SER A 51 6.55 -5.34 -6.01
N GLN A 52 5.52 -4.91 -5.28
CA GLN A 52 4.64 -3.81 -5.66
C GLN A 52 4.61 -2.79 -4.52
N GLU A 53 4.83 -1.52 -4.86
CA GLU A 53 4.68 -0.41 -3.91
C GLU A 53 3.24 0.11 -3.99
N ILE A 54 2.57 0.12 -2.84
CA ILE A 54 1.26 0.75 -2.66
C ILE A 54 1.54 2.12 -2.06
N GLN A 55 1.15 3.16 -2.76
CA GLN A 55 1.40 4.55 -2.39
C GLN A 55 0.12 5.38 -2.41
N GLU A 56 0.05 6.38 -1.54
CA GLU A 56 -1.05 7.34 -1.49
C GLU A 56 -0.50 8.75 -1.31
N GLY A 57 -1.03 9.66 -2.14
CA GLY A 57 -0.71 11.08 -2.18
C GLY A 57 0.17 11.51 -3.36
N TYR A 58 -0.31 12.50 -4.12
CA TYR A 58 0.46 13.67 -4.60
C TYR A 58 -0.53 14.79 -4.97
N PHE A 59 -0.17 16.04 -4.63
CA PHE A 59 -0.97 17.29 -4.61
C PHE A 59 -1.94 17.46 -3.43
N TYR A 60 -1.59 18.37 -2.51
CA TYR A 60 -2.45 18.97 -1.46
C TYR A 60 -3.27 18.03 -0.56
N SER A 61 -3.04 16.72 -0.58
CA SER A 61 -3.73 15.78 0.30
C SER A 61 -3.14 15.83 1.70
N ASP A 62 -4.03 15.83 2.70
CA ASP A 62 -3.69 15.69 4.10
C ASP A 62 -2.84 14.42 4.29
N LEU A 63 -1.53 14.60 4.53
CA LEU A 63 -0.58 13.51 4.74
C LEU A 63 -1.00 12.59 5.90
N GLY A 64 -1.76 13.11 6.86
CA GLY A 64 -2.37 12.32 7.93
C GLY A 64 -3.45 11.39 7.40
N LYS A 65 -4.32 11.89 6.53
CA LYS A 65 -5.35 11.09 5.85
C LYS A 65 -4.74 10.00 4.97
N ALA A 66 -3.76 10.33 4.13
CA ALA A 66 -3.06 9.36 3.28
C ALA A 66 -2.41 8.24 4.10
N LYS A 67 -1.79 8.58 5.24
CA LYS A 67 -1.24 7.60 6.17
C LYS A 67 -2.31 6.67 6.73
N ILE A 68 -3.46 7.21 7.16
CA ILE A 68 -4.57 6.44 7.74
C ILE A 68 -5.14 5.48 6.69
N GLU A 69 -5.39 5.96 5.47
CA GLU A 69 -5.94 5.15 4.37
C GLU A 69 -5.02 3.98 4.03
N LEU A 70 -3.73 4.23 3.83
CA LEU A 70 -2.75 3.16 3.59
C LEU A 70 -2.60 2.20 4.78
N GLN A 71 -2.66 2.70 6.01
CA GLN A 71 -2.61 1.85 7.20
C GLN A 71 -3.83 0.91 7.25
N MET A 72 -5.03 1.40 6.92
CA MET A 72 -6.24 0.57 6.86
C MET A 72 -6.11 -0.52 5.79
N ILE A 73 -5.67 -0.15 4.59
CA ILE A 73 -5.39 -1.09 3.51
C ILE A 73 -4.41 -2.16 4.00
N ARG A 74 -3.25 -1.76 4.53
CA ARG A 74 -2.22 -2.68 5.02
C ARG A 74 -2.75 -3.64 6.09
N VAL A 75 -3.54 -3.14 7.04
CA VAL A 75 -4.15 -3.96 8.10
C VAL A 75 -5.17 -4.94 7.53
N ASN A 76 -5.96 -4.53 6.53
CA ASN A 76 -6.93 -5.41 5.89
C ASN A 76 -6.23 -6.56 5.16
N ILE A 77 -5.15 -6.29 4.41
CA ILE A 77 -4.34 -7.35 3.79
C ILE A 77 -3.79 -8.30 4.85
N LEU A 78 -3.18 -7.77 5.91
CA LEU A 78 -2.61 -8.60 6.98
C LEU A 78 -3.65 -9.49 7.65
N LYS A 79 -4.87 -8.98 7.90
CA LYS A 79 -5.96 -9.77 8.48
C LYS A 79 -6.45 -10.86 7.55
N SER A 80 -6.44 -10.64 6.24
CA SER A 80 -6.87 -11.64 5.25
C SER A 80 -5.82 -12.73 4.97
N LEU A 81 -4.59 -12.58 5.49
CA LEU A 81 -3.53 -13.58 5.40
C LEU A 81 -3.50 -14.57 6.57
N ILE A 82 -4.27 -14.31 7.64
CA ILE A 82 -4.40 -15.16 8.84
C ILE A 82 -5.63 -16.04 8.70
#